data_AF-X1UW40-F1
#
_entry.id   AF-X1UW40-F1
#
_cell.length_a   1.000
_cell.length_b   1.000
_cell.length_c   1.000
_cell.angle_alpha   90.00
_cell.angle_beta   90.00
_cell.angle_gamma   90.00
#
_symmetry.space_group_name_H-M   'P 1'
#
loop_
_entity.id
_entity.type
_entity.pdbx_description
1 polymer ?
#
loop_
_entity_poly.entity_id
_entity_poly.type
_entity_poly.pdbx_seq_one_letter_code
_entity_poly.pdbx_strand_id
1 'polypeptide(L)'
;MLQSTIDKDLKAIKLLAVIQGWAFPKLSLRRVSPDEIRRTILSKATIGSMITLGKQGLLNNTEVCYLALATTYGLRRVEMQRLNPSSFPNEHHLT
;
A
#
# COMPACT_ATOMS: atom_id res chain seq x y z
N MET A 1 11.20 14.76 -12.86
CA MET A 1 10.77 14.92 -11.46
C MET A 1 9.33 14.42 -11.37
N LEU A 2 9.02 13.43 -10.52
CA LEU A 2 7.67 12.84 -10.44
C LEU A 2 6.74 13.76 -9.63
N GLN A 3 5.51 13.95 -10.09
CA GLN A 3 4.51 14.82 -9.46
C GLN A 3 4.20 14.44 -7.99
N SER A 4 4.34 13.15 -7.65
CA SER A 4 4.21 12.63 -6.29
C SER A 4 5.28 13.17 -5.32
N THR A 5 6.45 13.56 -5.83
CA THR A 5 7.52 14.13 -5.00
C THR A 5 7.20 15.58 -4.65
N ILE A 6 6.72 16.35 -5.62
CA ILE A 6 6.31 17.74 -5.43
C ILE A 6 5.21 17.86 -4.37
N ASP A 7 4.19 17.00 -4.39
CA ASP A 7 3.10 17.07 -3.40
C ASP A 7 3.56 16.70 -1.97
N LYS A 8 4.55 15.81 -1.83
CA LYS A 8 5.15 15.48 -0.52
C LYS A 8 5.88 16.68 0.08
N ASP A 9 6.72 17.32 -0.71
CA ASP A 9 7.54 18.44 -0.24
C ASP A 9 6.66 19.67 0.08
N LEU A 10 5.63 19.89 -0.73
CA LEU A 10 4.64 20.94 -0.50
C LEU A 10 3.80 20.74 0.76
N LYS A 11 3.64 19.51 1.25
CA LYS A 11 2.82 19.24 2.44
C LYS A 11 3.39 19.92 3.68
N ALA A 12 4.72 19.92 3.85
CA ALA A 12 5.38 20.60 4.95
C ALA A 12 5.21 22.12 4.85
N ILE A 13 5.34 22.67 3.64
CA ILE A 13 5.19 24.10 3.38
C ILE A 13 3.74 24.56 3.59
N LYS A 14 2.75 23.76 3.15
CA LYS A 14 1.32 24.02 3.42
C LYS A 14 1.03 24.07 4.91
N LEU A 15 1.58 23.13 5.68
CA LEU A 15 1.40 23.11 7.14
C LEU A 15 2.01 24.36 7.79
N LEU A 16 3.22 24.74 7.39
CA LEU A 16 3.87 25.96 7.88
C LEU A 16 3.05 27.21 7.54
N ALA A 17 2.53 27.32 6.31
CA ALA A 17 1.71 28.44 5.90
C ALA A 17 0.44 28.58 6.76
N VAL A 18 -0.22 27.45 7.10
CA VAL A 18 -1.37 27.45 8.02
C VAL A 18 -0.97 27.93 9.41
N ILE A 19 0.16 27.45 9.95
CA ILE A 19 0.67 27.86 11.27
C ILE A 19 1.01 29.36 11.30
N GLN A 20 1.57 29.89 10.21
CA GLN A 20 2.01 31.29 10.09
C GLN A 20 0.90 32.25 9.63
N GLY A 21 -0.31 31.74 9.36
CA GLY A 21 -1.41 32.56 8.83
C GLY A 21 -1.20 33.07 7.40
N TRP A 22 -0.28 32.45 6.64
CA TRP A 22 -0.01 32.82 5.26
C TRP A 22 -1.03 32.21 4.30
N ALA A 23 -1.39 32.98 3.27
CA ALA A 23 -2.18 32.45 2.16
C ALA A 23 -1.33 31.48 1.33
N PHE A 24 -1.73 30.21 1.24
CA PHE A 24 -1.07 29.23 0.40
C PHE A 24 -1.73 29.18 -0.99
N PRO A 25 -0.98 29.40 -2.09
CA PRO A 25 -1.57 29.43 -3.42
C PRO A 25 -2.15 28.06 -3.81
N LYS A 26 -3.31 28.08 -4.47
CA LYS A 26 -3.94 26.86 -4.98
C LYS A 26 -3.13 26.36 -6.18
N LEU A 27 -2.21 25.43 -5.93
CA LEU A 27 -1.44 24.80 -6.98
C LEU A 27 -2.36 23.88 -7.79
N SER A 28 -2.49 24.13 -9.09
CA SER A 28 -3.20 23.28 -10.04
C SER A 28 -2.38 22.02 -10.34
N LEU A 29 -2.22 21.17 -9.33
CA LEU A 29 -1.64 19.85 -9.53
C LEU A 29 -2.68 19.02 -10.30
N ARG A 30 -2.43 18.81 -11.60
CA ARG A 30 -3.25 17.92 -12.44
C ARG A 30 -3.38 16.56 -11.76
N ARG A 31 -4.60 16.08 -11.57
CA ARG A 31 -4.81 14.71 -11.12
C ARG A 31 -4.35 13.77 -12.23
N VAL A 32 -3.44 12.86 -11.91
CA VAL A 32 -2.97 11.83 -12.86
C VAL A 32 -4.13 10.86 -13.12
N SER A 33 -4.51 10.68 -14.39
CA SER A 33 -5.54 9.71 -14.78
C SER A 33 -5.06 8.28 -14.44
N PRO A 34 -5.94 7.35 -14.03
CA PRO A 34 -5.57 5.94 -13.86
C PRO A 34 -4.85 5.35 -15.08
N ASP A 35 -5.21 5.77 -16.30
CA ASP A 35 -4.62 5.29 -17.56
C ASP A 35 -3.17 5.75 -17.77
N GLU A 36 -2.79 6.87 -17.15
CA GLU A 36 -1.41 7.37 -17.15
C GLU A 36 -0.52 6.58 -16.18
N ILE A 37 -1.12 5.83 -15.24
CA ILE A 37 -0.39 5.06 -14.25
C ILE A 37 -0.10 3.66 -14.81
N ARG A 38 1.10 3.50 -15.37
CA ARG A 38 1.63 2.18 -15.74
C ARG A 38 2.06 1.40 -14.48
N ARG A 39 1.12 0.70 -13.82
CA ARG A 39 1.46 -0.30 -12.80
C ARG A 39 1.56 -1.67 -13.43
N THR A 40 2.52 -2.47 -12.99
CA THR A 40 2.58 -3.88 -13.35
C THR A 40 1.35 -4.58 -12.77
N ILE A 41 0.52 -5.15 -13.64
CA ILE A 41 -0.62 -5.97 -13.26
C ILE A 41 -0.15 -7.42 -13.35
N LEU A 42 -0.10 -8.11 -12.21
CA LEU A 42 0.29 -9.51 -12.15
C LEU A 42 -0.93 -10.39 -12.41
N SER A 43 -0.75 -11.43 -13.21
CA SER A 43 -1.80 -12.42 -13.42
C SER A 43 -2.03 -13.27 -12.17
N LYS A 44 -3.22 -13.86 -12.04
CA LYS A 44 -3.52 -14.81 -10.95
C LYS A 44 -2.50 -15.97 -10.89
N ALA A 45 -2.08 -16.48 -12.05
CA ALA A 45 -1.09 -17.54 -12.13
C ALA A 45 0.26 -17.08 -11.57
N THR A 46 0.70 -15.87 -11.94
CA THR A 46 1.95 -15.27 -11.44
C THR A 46 1.92 -15.10 -9.93
N ILE A 47 0.79 -14.62 -9.38
CA ILE A 47 0.61 -14.46 -7.93
C ILE A 47 0.70 -15.81 -7.21
N GLY A 48 0.00 -16.84 -7.72
CA GLY A 48 0.05 -18.19 -7.15
C GLY A 48 1.47 -18.76 -7.12
N SER A 49 2.22 -18.59 -8.21
CA SER A 49 3.63 -19.00 -8.28
C SER A 49 4.50 -18.24 -7.27
N MET A 50 4.31 -16.93 -7.10
CA MET A 50 5.06 -16.14 -6.12
C MET A 50 4.81 -16.60 -4.67
N ILE A 51 3.55 -16.89 -4.31
CA ILE A 51 3.22 -17.41 -2.99
C ILE A 51 3.86 -18.80 -2.78
N THR A 52 3.80 -19.65 -3.80
CA THR A 52 4.35 -21.02 -3.73
C THR A 52 5.87 -20.99 -3.60
N LEU A 53 6.56 -20.16 -4.37
CA LEU A 53 8.00 -19.94 -4.26
C LEU A 53 8.39 -19.37 -2.89
N GLY A 54 7.62 -18.41 -2.37
CA GLY A 54 7.81 -17.89 -1.01
C GLY A 54 7.76 -18.99 0.06
N LYS A 55 6.80 -19.92 -0.06
CA LYS A 55 6.66 -21.09 0.83
C LYS A 55 7.82 -22.09 0.73
N GLN A 56 8.56 -22.12 -0.37
CA GLN A 56 9.68 -23.05 -0.59
C GLN A 56 10.99 -22.60 0.11
N GLY A 57 10.89 -21.75 1.14
CA GLY A 57 12.01 -21.32 1.98
C GLY A 57 12.62 -19.97 1.59
N LEU A 58 12.02 -19.26 0.63
CA LEU A 58 12.47 -17.93 0.20
C LEU A 58 12.02 -16.83 1.16
N LEU A 59 10.91 -17.07 1.88
CA LEU A 59 10.30 -16.14 2.83
C LEU A 59 9.98 -16.89 4.13
N ASN A 60 10.02 -16.19 5.25
CA ASN A 60 9.50 -16.75 6.50
C ASN A 60 7.96 -16.80 6.50
N ASN A 61 7.37 -17.57 7.41
CA ASN A 61 5.91 -17.76 7.45
C ASN A 61 5.12 -16.44 7.54
N THR A 62 5.64 -15.48 8.30
CA THR A 62 5.01 -14.16 8.45
C THR A 62 5.02 -13.37 7.14
N GLU A 63 6.13 -13.39 6.41
CA GLU A 63 6.28 -12.74 5.10
C GLU A 63 5.40 -13.40 4.04
N VAL A 64 5.27 -14.73 4.07
CA VAL A 64 4.35 -15.47 3.20
C VAL A 64 2.90 -15.05 3.48
N CYS A 65 2.51 -14.94 4.75
CA CYS A 65 1.18 -14.46 5.13
C CYS A 65 0.93 -13.03 4.66
N TYR A 66 1.90 -12.12 4.81
CA TYR A 66 1.77 -10.76 4.28
C TYR A 66 1.65 -10.74 2.76
N LEU A 67 2.44 -11.54 2.05
CA LEU A 67 2.36 -11.64 0.59
C LEU A 67 0.98 -12.15 0.16
N ALA A 68 0.45 -13.19 0.83
CA ALA A 68 -0.87 -13.72 0.56
C ALA A 68 -1.94 -12.65 0.79
N LEU A 69 -1.98 -12.04 1.98
CA LEU A 69 -2.96 -11.01 2.34
C LEU A 69 -2.95 -9.79 1.40
N ALA A 70 -1.76 -9.35 0.98
CA ALA A 70 -1.61 -8.22 0.05
C ALA A 70 -2.16 -8.56 -1.35
N THR A 71 -1.87 -9.77 -1.83
CA THR A 71 -2.18 -10.16 -3.21
C THR A 71 -3.60 -10.68 -3.40
N THR A 72 -4.20 -11.31 -2.38
CA THR A 72 -5.57 -11.84 -2.46
C THR A 72 -6.62 -10.82 -2.04
N TYR A 73 -6.35 -10.04 -0.99
CA TYR A 73 -7.33 -9.11 -0.40
C TYR A 73 -6.98 -7.63 -0.64
N GLY A 74 -5.83 -7.33 -1.24
CA GLY A 74 -5.41 -5.95 -1.50
C GLY A 74 -5.09 -5.16 -0.23
N LEU A 75 -4.86 -5.83 0.90
CA LEU A 75 -4.58 -5.19 2.17
C LEU A 75 -3.25 -4.44 2.12
N ARG A 76 -3.20 -3.29 2.77
CA ARG A 76 -1.98 -2.51 2.99
C ARG A 76 -1.30 -2.99 4.26
N ARG A 77 0.02 -2.82 4.34
CA ARG A 77 0.81 -3.15 5.53
C ARG A 77 0.22 -2.58 6.83
N VAL A 78 -0.25 -1.33 6.81
CA VAL A 78 -0.86 -0.67 7.98
C VAL A 78 -2.22 -1.23 8.36
N GLU A 79 -2.94 -1.85 7.43
CA GLU A 79 -4.20 -2.54 7.67
C GLU A 79 -3.92 -3.93 8.23
N MET A 80 -2.92 -4.63 7.70
CA MET A 80 -2.45 -5.92 8.20
C MET A 80 -1.97 -5.85 9.65
N GLN A 81 -1.28 -4.78 10.04
CA GLN A 81 -0.84 -4.56 11.42
C GLN A 81 -1.99 -4.42 12.43
N ARG A 82 -3.20 -4.11 11.94
CA ARG A 82 -4.40 -3.95 12.77
C ARG A 82 -5.26 -5.21 12.79
N LEU A 83 -4.87 -6.26 12.07
CA LEU A 83 -5.56 -7.54 12.10
C LEU A 83 -5.35 -8.18 13.45
N ASN A 84 -6.44 -8.41 14.16
CA ASN A 84 -6.46 -9.20 15.39
C ASN A 84 -6.97 -10.60 15.03
N PRO A 85 -6.30 -11.69 15.44
CA PRO A 85 -6.81 -13.04 15.25
C PRO A 85 -8.25 -13.22 15.75
N SER A 86 -8.66 -12.49 16.80
CA SER A 86 -10.03 -12.54 17.31
C SER A 86 -11.09 -11.93 16.37
N SER A 87 -10.66 -11.15 15.37
CA SER A 87 -11.54 -10.64 14.32
C SER A 87 -11.94 -11.71 13.30
N PHE A 88 -11.35 -12.91 13.37
CA PHE A 88 -11.59 -14.03 12.45
C PHE A 88 -12.04 -15.30 13.20
N PRO A 89 -13.20 -15.27 13.89
CA PRO A 89 -13.62 -16.34 14.80
C PRO A 89 -13.90 -17.69 14.11
N ASN A 90 -14.08 -17.70 12.78
CA ASN A 90 -14.42 -18.89 12.00
C ASN A 90 -13.21 -19.52 11.28
N GLU A 91 -12.00 -18.96 11.41
CA GLU A 91 -10.79 -19.51 10.77
C GLU A 91 -9.91 -20.22 11.79
N HIS A 92 -10.27 -21.48 12.09
CA HIS A 92 -9.59 -22.36 13.06
C HIS A 92 -8.16 -22.77 12.67
N HIS A 93 -7.64 -22.28 11.55
CA HIS A 93 -6.30 -22.60 11.02
C HIS A 93 -5.24 -21.57 11.45
N LEU A 94 -5.65 -20.49 12.13
CA LEU A 94 -4.81 -19.37 12.57
C LEU A 94 -4.45 -19.43 14.07
N THR A 95 -4.90 -20.47 14.78
CA THR A 95 -4.54 -20.78 16.18
C THR A 95 -3.36 -21.73 16.26
#